data_AF-A0A5C4NJZ7-F1
#
_entry.id   AF-A0A5C4NJZ7-F1
#
_cell.length_a   1.000
_cell.length_b   1.000
_cell.length_c   1.000
_cell.angle_alpha   90.00
_cell.angle_beta   90.00
_cell.angle_gamma   90.00
#
_symmetry.space_group_name_H-M   'P 1'
#
loop_
_entity.id
_entity.type
_entity.pdbx_description
1 polymer ?
#
loop_
_entity_poly.entity_id
_entity_poly.type
_entity_poly.pdbx_seq_one_letter_code
_entity_poly.pdbx_strand_id
1 'polypeptide(L)'
;MKVGHGPAGRGRPVGGVAARVDPVSIDPADLAPAGHYLALRLGFAAPTVEVNRLPPAWVDHYTRRGFMLMDPVMRWLYENEGCVRWSAIEHPDPQGILDLAGSHGLVFGAAVAYRDPEGRRSFGSFARTDREFADEEMALLLAHVRARHLALVPPRNLTAAEIEALRLVKAGQRLKQIAHELGVTEGAVKQRLKNARVKLSAKTGAEAISRAAFFGLI
;
A
#
# COMPACT_ATOMS: atom_id res chain seq x y z
N MET A 1 -17.04 41.07 -51.13
CA MET A 1 -18.03 40.17 -50.51
C MET A 1 -17.58 39.91 -49.08
N LYS A 2 -18.39 40.33 -48.09
CA LYS A 2 -18.11 40.28 -46.65
C LYS A 2 -18.43 38.90 -46.07
N VAL A 3 -17.55 38.36 -45.23
CA VAL A 3 -17.84 37.50 -44.07
C VAL A 3 -16.50 37.28 -43.35
N GLY A 4 -16.30 37.39 -42.04
CA GLY A 4 -17.15 37.68 -40.89
C GLY A 4 -16.34 37.23 -39.67
N HIS A 5 -15.93 38.18 -38.82
CA HIS A 5 -15.32 37.91 -37.51
C HIS A 5 -16.39 37.38 -36.53
N GLY A 6 -16.07 36.33 -35.77
CA GLY A 6 -16.86 35.86 -34.63
C GLY A 6 -16.01 34.96 -33.70
N PRO A 7 -16.16 35.03 -32.36
CA PRO A 7 -15.02 34.86 -31.44
C PRO A 7 -15.01 33.58 -30.60
N ALA A 8 -13.80 33.26 -30.15
CA ALA A 8 -13.40 32.60 -28.89
C ALA A 8 -14.46 31.79 -28.10
N GLY A 9 -14.45 30.47 -28.30
CA GLY A 9 -15.00 29.51 -27.33
C GLY A 9 -13.88 28.97 -26.43
N ARG A 10 -13.75 29.51 -25.22
CA ARG A 10 -12.93 28.89 -24.15
C ARG A 10 -13.63 27.60 -23.71
N GLY A 11 -13.17 26.47 -24.23
CA GLY A 11 -13.52 25.16 -23.67
C GLY A 11 -13.01 25.08 -22.23
N ARG A 12 -13.93 25.05 -21.27
CA ARG A 12 -13.61 24.70 -19.88
C ARG A 12 -12.99 23.31 -19.87
N PRO A 13 -11.88 23.05 -19.16
CA PRO A 13 -11.48 21.69 -18.90
C PRO A 13 -12.56 21.09 -17.99
N VAL A 14 -13.29 20.12 -18.53
CA VAL A 14 -14.16 19.25 -17.74
C VAL A 14 -13.24 18.57 -16.75
N GLY A 15 -13.37 18.96 -15.48
CA GLY A 15 -12.68 18.32 -14.38
C GLY A 15 -13.11 16.86 -14.37
N GLY A 16 -12.27 16.01 -14.96
CA GLY A 16 -12.30 14.58 -14.73
C GLY A 16 -11.99 14.39 -13.26
N VAL A 17 -13.03 14.34 -12.44
CA VAL A 17 -12.98 13.65 -11.16
C VAL A 17 -12.55 12.24 -11.54
N ALA A 18 -11.27 11.95 -11.35
CA ALA A 18 -10.76 10.59 -11.48
C ALA A 18 -11.68 9.74 -10.62
N ALA A 19 -12.53 8.94 -11.27
CA ALA A 19 -13.38 7.99 -10.62
C ALA A 19 -12.44 7.18 -9.72
N ARG A 20 -12.63 7.31 -8.41
CA ARG A 20 -11.99 6.43 -7.45
C ARG A 20 -12.52 5.04 -7.80
N VAL A 21 -11.75 4.30 -8.57
CA VAL A 21 -11.92 2.85 -8.65
C VAL A 21 -11.68 2.40 -7.22
N ASP A 22 -12.77 2.06 -6.52
CA ASP A 22 -12.64 1.36 -5.26
C ASP A 22 -11.79 0.13 -5.58
N PRO A 23 -10.59 0.01 -4.99
CA PRO A 23 -9.76 -1.14 -5.27
C PRO A 23 -10.56 -2.37 -4.88
N VAL A 24 -10.55 -3.36 -5.76
CA VAL A 24 -11.17 -4.67 -5.52
C VAL A 24 -10.77 -5.14 -4.12
N SER A 25 -11.71 -5.01 -3.17
CA SER A 25 -11.47 -5.31 -1.76
C SER A 25 -11.78 -6.78 -1.56
N ILE A 26 -10.87 -7.64 -2.03
CA ILE A 26 -10.86 -9.04 -1.63
C ILE A 26 -10.27 -9.18 -0.23
N ASP A 27 -10.77 -10.13 0.54
CA ASP A 27 -10.01 -10.71 1.65
C ASP A 27 -9.07 -11.77 1.03
N PRO A 28 -7.73 -11.62 1.15
CA PRO A 28 -6.81 -12.64 0.65
C PRO A 28 -7.05 -14.02 1.26
N ALA A 29 -7.65 -14.13 2.44
CA ALA A 29 -7.99 -15.41 3.04
C ALA A 29 -9.01 -16.23 2.22
N ASP A 30 -9.87 -15.57 1.45
CA ASP A 30 -10.86 -16.25 0.59
C ASP A 30 -10.18 -16.98 -0.59
N LEU A 31 -9.08 -16.42 -1.11
CA LEU A 31 -8.32 -17.00 -2.22
C LEU A 31 -7.16 -17.88 -1.74
N ALA A 32 -6.61 -17.58 -0.56
CA ALA A 32 -5.43 -18.21 0.03
C ALA A 32 -5.72 -18.71 1.46
N PRO A 33 -6.60 -19.72 1.61
CA PRO A 33 -7.06 -20.19 2.91
C PRO A 33 -5.97 -20.86 3.76
N ALA A 34 -4.86 -21.31 3.16
CA ALA A 34 -3.74 -21.89 3.90
C ALA A 34 -2.86 -20.82 4.56
N GLY A 35 -2.93 -19.59 4.07
CA GLY A 35 -2.23 -18.44 4.64
C GLY A 35 -1.59 -17.54 3.60
N HIS A 36 -1.14 -16.38 4.05
CA HIS A 36 -0.41 -15.44 3.20
C HIS A 36 0.59 -14.61 3.99
N TYR A 37 1.61 -14.12 3.30
CA TYR A 37 2.56 -13.13 3.77
C TYR A 37 2.51 -11.91 2.85
N LEU A 38 2.54 -10.70 3.42
CA LEU A 38 2.62 -9.44 2.68
C LEU A 38 3.70 -8.54 3.29
N ALA A 39 4.56 -8.00 2.44
CA ALA A 39 5.47 -6.91 2.78
C ALA A 39 5.17 -5.71 1.90
N LEU A 40 4.61 -4.65 2.49
CA LEU A 40 4.16 -3.46 1.77
C LEU A 40 5.15 -2.30 1.97
N ARG A 41 5.41 -1.60 0.87
CA ARG A 41 6.36 -0.47 0.72
C ARG A 41 7.66 -0.71 1.47
N LEU A 42 8.46 -1.64 0.95
CA LEU A 42 9.79 -1.98 1.45
C LEU A 42 10.67 -0.73 1.53
N GLY A 43 11.17 -0.45 2.74
CA GLY A 43 12.21 0.53 3.03
C GLY A 43 13.60 -0.09 3.01
N PHE A 44 14.56 0.65 3.58
CA PHE A 44 15.94 0.19 3.71
C PHE A 44 16.06 -1.00 4.67
N ALA A 45 15.40 -0.92 5.84
CA ALA A 45 15.50 -1.94 6.88
C ALA A 45 14.28 -2.87 6.97
N ALA A 46 13.08 -2.36 6.70
CA ALA A 46 11.83 -3.09 6.92
C ALA A 46 10.71 -2.58 5.99
N PRO A 47 9.64 -3.38 5.76
CA PRO A 47 8.42 -2.89 5.14
C PRO A 47 7.72 -1.86 6.03
N THR A 48 6.92 -0.99 5.40
CA THR A 48 6.06 -0.05 6.12
C THR A 48 4.91 -0.79 6.82
N VAL A 49 4.40 -1.85 6.19
CA VAL A 49 3.41 -2.74 6.78
C VAL A 49 3.80 -4.17 6.42
N GLU A 50 3.82 -5.04 7.43
CA GLU A 50 4.01 -6.47 7.29
C GLU A 50 2.76 -7.19 7.78
N VAL A 51 2.31 -8.19 7.03
CA VAL A 51 1.20 -9.06 7.43
C VAL A 51 1.63 -10.50 7.25
N ASN A 52 1.69 -11.25 8.33
CA ASN A 52 1.99 -12.68 8.30
C ASN A 52 0.79 -13.46 8.84
N ARG A 53 0.13 -14.21 7.96
CA ARG A 53 -1.00 -15.11 8.24
C ARG A 53 -0.67 -16.55 7.83
N LEU A 54 0.60 -16.89 7.73
CA LEU A 54 1.04 -18.26 7.49
C LEU A 54 0.89 -19.10 8.77
N PRO A 55 0.82 -20.44 8.66
CA PRO A 55 0.76 -21.33 9.81
C PRO A 55 1.91 -21.05 10.80
N PRO A 56 1.64 -20.85 12.11
CA PRO A 56 2.69 -20.49 13.06
C PRO A 56 3.85 -21.50 13.12
N ALA A 57 3.56 -22.80 12.98
CA ALA A 57 4.58 -23.85 12.93
C ALA A 57 5.53 -23.68 11.72
N TRP A 58 4.98 -23.29 10.57
CA TRP A 58 5.79 -22.99 9.38
C TRP A 58 6.65 -21.76 9.60
N VAL A 59 6.07 -20.66 10.11
CA VAL A 59 6.80 -19.41 10.38
C VAL A 59 8.00 -19.67 11.30
N ASP A 60 7.75 -20.38 12.39
CA ASP A 60 8.76 -20.73 13.39
C ASP A 60 9.87 -21.63 12.80
N HIS A 61 9.50 -22.64 12.01
CA HIS A 61 10.46 -23.47 11.28
C HIS A 61 11.31 -22.65 10.29
N TYR A 62 10.65 -21.82 9.48
CA TYR A 62 11.26 -20.98 8.46
C TYR A 62 12.24 -19.97 9.06
N THR A 63 11.86 -19.29 10.15
CA THR A 63 12.69 -18.31 10.85
C THR A 63 13.92 -18.96 11.47
N ARG A 64 13.77 -20.09 12.19
CA ARG A 64 14.92 -20.78 12.81
C ARG A 64 15.96 -21.25 11.80
N ARG A 65 15.51 -21.65 10.62
CA ARG A 65 16.40 -22.10 9.53
C ARG A 65 16.97 -20.97 8.70
N GLY A 66 16.49 -19.74 8.88
CA GLY A 66 16.97 -18.58 8.11
C GLY A 66 16.67 -18.68 6.61
N PHE A 67 15.54 -19.28 6.24
CA PHE A 67 15.26 -19.62 4.84
C PHE A 67 15.07 -18.42 3.91
N MET A 68 14.81 -17.22 4.43
CA MET A 68 14.52 -16.03 3.64
C MET A 68 15.52 -15.75 2.49
N LEU A 69 16.82 -15.98 2.71
CA LEU A 69 17.86 -15.74 1.72
C LEU A 69 18.01 -16.86 0.68
N MET A 70 17.46 -18.04 0.99
CA MET A 70 17.58 -19.26 0.18
C MET A 70 16.27 -19.61 -0.52
N ASP A 71 15.17 -18.97 -0.11
CA ASP A 71 13.83 -19.25 -0.60
C ASP A 71 13.67 -18.82 -2.08
N PRO A 72 13.31 -19.76 -2.98
CA PRO A 72 13.13 -19.46 -4.40
C PRO A 72 11.96 -18.49 -4.64
N VAL A 73 10.92 -18.52 -3.81
CA VAL A 73 9.78 -17.60 -3.88
C VAL A 73 10.24 -16.19 -3.53
N MET A 74 11.00 -16.04 -2.44
CA MET A 74 11.54 -14.74 -2.05
C MET A 74 12.46 -14.20 -3.12
N ARG A 75 13.35 -15.03 -3.68
CA ARG A 75 14.22 -14.62 -4.80
C ARG A 75 13.40 -14.07 -5.97
N TRP A 76 12.38 -14.80 -6.41
CA TRP A 76 11.51 -14.37 -7.49
C TRP A 76 10.86 -13.01 -7.18
N LEU A 77 10.34 -12.83 -5.96
CA LEU A 77 9.68 -11.60 -5.50
C LEU A 77 10.60 -10.37 -5.49
N TYR A 78 11.91 -10.57 -5.31
CA TYR A 78 12.89 -9.47 -5.34
C TYR A 78 13.34 -9.11 -6.75
N GLU A 79 13.36 -10.08 -7.66
CA GLU A 79 13.87 -9.97 -9.03
C GLU A 79 12.79 -9.55 -10.06
N ASN A 80 11.52 -9.87 -9.81
CA ASN A 80 10.45 -9.75 -10.80
C ASN A 80 9.34 -8.77 -10.39
N GLU A 81 8.44 -8.51 -11.33
CA GLU A 81 7.18 -7.78 -11.16
C GLU A 81 6.02 -8.58 -11.76
N GLY A 82 4.81 -8.40 -11.25
CA GLY A 82 3.63 -9.15 -11.67
C GLY A 82 3.33 -10.30 -10.72
N CYS A 83 2.90 -11.44 -11.25
CA CYS A 83 2.51 -12.59 -10.44
C CYS A 83 2.91 -13.92 -11.10
N VAL A 84 3.27 -14.92 -10.30
CA VAL A 84 3.62 -16.27 -10.74
C VAL A 84 3.12 -17.32 -9.75
N ARG A 85 2.77 -18.52 -10.24
CA ARG A 85 2.50 -19.68 -9.39
C ARG A 85 3.83 -20.24 -8.87
N TRP A 86 3.87 -20.77 -7.65
CA TRP A 86 5.11 -21.37 -7.11
C TRP A 86 5.64 -22.50 -8.00
N SER A 87 4.75 -23.29 -8.60
CA SER A 87 5.09 -24.38 -9.54
C SER A 87 5.74 -23.91 -10.84
N ALA A 88 5.63 -22.62 -11.18
CA ALA A 88 6.27 -22.02 -12.35
C ALA A 88 7.55 -21.24 -12.00
N ILE A 89 8.02 -21.30 -10.75
CA ILE A 89 9.28 -20.68 -10.34
C ILE A 89 10.43 -21.63 -10.67
N GLU A 90 11.34 -21.19 -11.54
CA GLU A 90 12.49 -21.98 -12.00
C GLU A 90 13.75 -21.81 -11.13
N HIS A 91 13.68 -21.00 -10.07
CA HIS A 91 14.83 -20.81 -9.18
C HIS A 91 15.18 -22.11 -8.45
N PRO A 92 16.48 -22.43 -8.28
CA PRO A 92 16.90 -23.60 -7.52
C PRO A 92 16.41 -23.56 -6.08
N ASP A 93 15.91 -24.70 -5.59
CA ASP A 93 15.51 -24.90 -4.19
C ASP A 93 16.36 -26.00 -3.52
N PRO A 94 17.65 -25.73 -3.24
CA PRO A 94 18.55 -26.75 -2.67
C PRO A 94 18.19 -27.15 -1.23
N GLN A 95 17.31 -26.40 -0.57
CA GLN A 95 16.84 -26.69 0.79
C GLN A 95 15.48 -27.40 0.79
N GLY A 96 14.85 -27.59 -0.37
CA GLY A 96 13.51 -28.17 -0.49
C GLY A 96 12.46 -27.36 0.28
N ILE A 97 12.58 -26.03 0.30
CA ILE A 97 11.70 -25.12 1.04
C ILE A 97 10.25 -25.27 0.59
N LEU A 98 9.99 -25.42 -0.71
CA LEU A 98 8.62 -25.61 -1.21
C LEU A 98 8.02 -26.96 -0.77
N ASP A 99 8.80 -28.03 -0.80
CA ASP A 99 8.36 -29.34 -0.30
C ASP A 99 8.12 -29.31 1.22
N LEU A 100 9.00 -28.66 1.97
CA LEU A 100 8.83 -28.43 3.42
C LEU A 100 7.60 -27.58 3.72
N ALA A 101 7.32 -26.56 2.91
CA ALA A 101 6.10 -25.75 3.03
C ALA A 101 4.85 -26.62 2.80
N GLY A 102 4.90 -27.52 1.81
CA GLY A 102 3.85 -28.51 1.54
C GLY A 102 3.50 -29.37 2.75
N SER A 103 4.50 -29.80 3.53
CA SER A 103 4.27 -30.55 4.79
C SER A 103 3.52 -29.78 5.88
N HIS A 104 3.41 -28.45 5.72
CA HIS A 104 2.63 -27.55 6.58
C HIS A 104 1.32 -27.09 5.94
N GLY A 105 0.89 -27.72 4.84
CA GLY A 105 -0.34 -27.36 4.11
C GLY A 105 -0.18 -26.20 3.13
N LEU A 106 1.04 -25.72 2.89
CA LEU A 106 1.33 -24.68 1.91
C LEU A 106 1.74 -25.33 0.59
N VAL A 107 0.78 -25.91 -0.12
CA VAL A 107 1.03 -26.79 -1.27
C VAL A 107 1.06 -26.00 -2.58
N PHE A 108 0.01 -25.24 -2.83
CA PHE A 108 -0.12 -24.43 -4.03
C PHE A 108 0.01 -22.97 -3.64
N GLY A 109 0.87 -22.23 -4.34
CA GLY A 109 1.12 -20.86 -3.98
C GLY A 109 1.24 -19.91 -5.15
N ALA A 110 1.08 -18.63 -4.83
CA ALA A 110 1.19 -17.50 -5.73
C ALA A 110 2.14 -16.47 -5.14
N ALA A 111 3.13 -16.07 -5.92
CA ALA A 111 4.02 -14.96 -5.61
C ALA A 111 3.59 -13.74 -6.42
N VAL A 112 3.46 -12.59 -5.76
CA VAL A 112 3.01 -11.33 -6.35
C VAL A 112 3.98 -10.22 -5.98
N ALA A 113 4.51 -9.51 -6.96
CA ALA A 113 5.42 -8.38 -6.78
C ALA A 113 4.91 -7.13 -7.52
N TYR A 114 4.98 -5.99 -6.85
CA TYR A 114 4.62 -4.68 -7.41
C TYR A 114 5.69 -3.64 -7.08
N ARG A 115 6.02 -2.81 -8.06
CA ARG A 115 6.93 -1.66 -7.91
C ARG A 115 6.26 -0.38 -8.41
N ASP A 116 6.44 0.71 -7.67
CA ASP A 116 6.02 2.04 -8.12
C ASP A 116 7.10 2.72 -8.98
N PRO A 117 6.78 3.80 -9.72
CA PRO A 117 7.76 4.55 -10.51
C PRO A 117 8.91 5.14 -9.69
N GLU A 118 8.72 5.31 -8.38
CA GLU A 118 9.76 5.74 -7.44
C GLU A 118 10.65 4.58 -6.95
N GLY A 119 10.46 3.38 -7.48
CA GLY A 119 11.28 2.20 -7.20
C GLY A 119 10.93 1.47 -5.90
N ARG A 120 9.91 1.94 -5.15
CA ARG A 120 9.47 1.29 -3.90
C ARG A 120 8.69 0.04 -4.24
N ARG A 121 8.98 -1.04 -3.51
CA ARG A 121 8.44 -2.37 -3.77
C ARG A 121 7.39 -2.79 -2.75
N SER A 122 6.52 -3.69 -3.15
CA SER A 122 5.67 -4.49 -2.27
C SER A 122 5.51 -5.87 -2.85
N PHE A 123 5.39 -6.87 -1.99
CA PHE A 123 5.14 -8.21 -2.44
C PHE A 123 4.23 -8.98 -1.50
N GLY A 124 3.67 -10.06 -2.04
CA GLY A 124 2.87 -11.03 -1.32
C GLY A 124 3.19 -12.45 -1.76
N SER A 125 3.12 -13.37 -0.81
CA SER A 125 3.14 -14.80 -1.06
C SER A 125 1.86 -15.40 -0.46
N PHE A 126 1.07 -16.07 -1.28
CA PHE A 126 -0.26 -16.55 -0.95
C PHE A 126 -0.30 -18.06 -1.16
N ALA A 127 -0.93 -18.80 -0.25
CA ALA A 127 -0.94 -20.25 -0.30
C ALA A 127 -2.32 -20.85 -0.06
N ARG A 128 -2.54 -21.99 -0.68
CA ARG A 128 -3.74 -22.82 -0.56
C ARG A 128 -3.36 -24.31 -0.59
N THR A 129 -4.24 -25.16 -0.09
CA THR A 129 -4.01 -26.60 0.08
C THR A 129 -4.51 -27.46 -1.08
N ASP A 130 -5.48 -26.97 -1.84
CA ASP A 130 -6.41 -27.79 -2.61
C ASP A 130 -6.16 -27.82 -4.12
N ARG A 131 -5.73 -26.70 -4.71
CA ARG A 131 -5.45 -26.58 -6.16
C ARG A 131 -4.55 -25.41 -6.50
N GLU A 132 -4.05 -25.38 -7.73
CA GLU A 132 -3.41 -24.20 -8.31
C GLU A 132 -4.34 -22.98 -8.35
N PHE A 133 -3.74 -21.79 -8.24
CA PHE A 133 -4.45 -20.52 -8.44
C PHE A 133 -4.89 -20.40 -9.90
N ALA A 134 -6.08 -19.89 -10.17
CA ALA A 134 -6.55 -19.55 -11.52
C ALA A 134 -5.99 -18.18 -11.96
N ASP A 135 -5.94 -17.91 -13.26
CA ASP A 135 -5.39 -16.66 -13.78
C ASP A 135 -6.18 -15.43 -13.29
N GLU A 136 -7.50 -15.57 -13.13
CA GLU A 136 -8.35 -14.52 -12.56
C GLU A 136 -8.02 -14.25 -11.09
N GLU A 137 -7.75 -15.30 -10.29
CA GLU A 137 -7.35 -15.16 -8.89
C GLU A 137 -5.99 -14.46 -8.78
N MET A 138 -5.05 -14.80 -9.66
CA MET A 138 -3.74 -14.15 -9.75
C MET A 138 -3.88 -12.65 -10.07
N ALA A 139 -4.75 -12.30 -11.01
CA ALA A 139 -5.03 -10.90 -11.35
C ALA A 139 -5.65 -10.14 -10.17
N LEU A 140 -6.54 -10.77 -9.41
CA LEU A 140 -7.14 -10.20 -8.20
C LEU A 140 -6.10 -9.97 -7.10
N LEU A 141 -5.21 -10.93 -6.85
CA LEU A 141 -4.13 -10.80 -5.86
C LEU A 141 -3.15 -9.69 -6.26
N LEU A 142 -2.79 -9.58 -7.55
CA LEU A 142 -1.96 -8.49 -8.05
C LEU A 142 -2.64 -7.12 -7.85
N ALA A 143 -3.92 -7.01 -8.19
CA ALA A 143 -4.70 -5.80 -7.96
C ALA A 143 -4.76 -5.44 -6.47
N HIS A 144 -4.93 -6.43 -5.60
CA HIS A 144 -4.94 -6.24 -4.15
C HIS A 144 -3.60 -5.70 -3.64
N VAL A 145 -2.47 -6.35 -3.96
CA VAL A 145 -1.13 -5.89 -3.54
C VAL A 145 -0.85 -4.47 -4.03
N ARG A 146 -1.18 -4.18 -5.30
CA ARG A 146 -1.06 -2.83 -5.88
C ARG A 146 -1.90 -1.80 -5.12
N ALA A 147 -3.17 -2.11 -4.86
CA ALA A 147 -4.05 -1.21 -4.11
C ALA A 147 -3.53 -0.90 -2.71
N ARG A 148 -3.07 -1.94 -2.00
CA ARG A 148 -2.49 -1.82 -0.66
C ARG A 148 -1.19 -1.01 -0.68
N HIS A 149 -0.36 -1.18 -1.70
CA HIS A 149 0.82 -0.35 -1.91
C HIS A 149 0.45 1.13 -2.07
N LEU A 150 -0.51 1.43 -2.96
CA LEU A 150 -0.91 2.79 -3.29
C LEU A 150 -1.58 3.49 -2.10
N ALA A 151 -2.32 2.76 -1.28
CA ALA A 151 -2.92 3.29 -0.05
C ALA A 151 -1.88 3.75 0.98
N LEU A 152 -0.64 3.27 0.87
CA LEU A 152 0.48 3.64 1.74
C LEU A 152 1.41 4.69 1.13
N VAL A 153 1.04 5.30 -0.01
CA VAL A 153 1.79 6.43 -0.58
C VAL A 153 1.64 7.66 0.33
N PRO A 154 2.74 8.22 0.87
CA PRO A 154 2.66 9.46 1.63
C PRO A 154 2.12 10.59 0.73
N PRO A 155 1.13 11.37 1.21
CA PRO A 155 0.60 12.48 0.43
C PRO A 155 1.66 13.58 0.27
N ARG A 156 1.95 13.95 -0.98
CA ARG A 156 2.96 14.97 -1.33
C ARG A 156 2.41 16.40 -1.43
N ASN A 157 1.09 16.57 -1.30
CA ASN A 157 0.40 17.83 -1.55
C ASN A 157 0.07 18.62 -0.28
N LEU A 158 0.52 18.19 0.91
CA LEU A 158 0.38 18.97 2.13
C LEU A 158 1.36 20.16 2.12
N THR A 159 0.88 21.33 2.51
CA THR A 159 1.73 22.52 2.64
C THR A 159 2.43 22.52 4.00
N ALA A 160 3.54 23.25 4.12
CA ALA A 160 4.22 23.42 5.41
C ALA A 160 3.28 23.98 6.49
N ALA A 161 2.41 24.93 6.13
CA ALA A 161 1.43 25.50 7.04
C ALA A 161 0.34 24.51 7.50
N GLU A 162 -0.04 23.56 6.65
CA GLU A 162 -0.96 22.48 7.00
C GLU A 162 -0.31 21.46 7.95
N ILE A 163 0.94 21.08 7.66
CA ILE A 163 1.74 20.20 8.51
C ILE A 163 1.95 20.83 9.89
N GLU A 164 2.30 22.11 9.94
CA GLU A 164 2.55 22.81 11.19
C GLU A 164 1.28 22.91 12.06
N ALA A 165 0.13 23.21 11.44
CA ALA A 165 -1.14 23.18 12.16
C ALA A 165 -1.45 21.80 12.74
N LEU A 166 -1.15 20.71 12.02
CA LEU A 166 -1.32 19.34 12.52
C LEU A 166 -0.38 19.03 13.70
N ARG A 167 0.88 19.50 13.66
CA ARG A 167 1.85 19.32 14.77
C ARG A 167 1.38 19.98 16.05
N LEU A 168 0.90 21.22 15.97
CA LEU A 168 0.45 21.95 17.15
C LEU A 168 -0.81 21.33 17.76
N VAL A 169 -1.73 20.80 16.93
CA VAL A 169 -2.87 20.01 17.44
C VAL A 169 -2.39 18.70 18.07
N LYS A 170 -1.43 18.00 17.47
CA LYS A 170 -0.83 16.77 18.05
C LYS A 170 -0.16 17.05 19.41
N ALA A 171 0.42 18.23 19.59
CA ALA A 171 0.98 18.70 20.85
C ALA A 171 -0.08 19.13 21.90
N GLY A 172 -1.38 19.00 21.59
CA GLY A 172 -2.48 19.28 22.51
C GLY A 172 -2.94 20.73 22.55
N GLN A 173 -2.45 21.58 21.65
CA GLN A 173 -2.85 22.98 21.63
C GLN A 173 -4.29 23.18 21.14
N ARG A 174 -4.99 24.15 21.74
CA ARG A 174 -6.32 24.58 21.31
C ARG A 174 -6.23 25.54 20.12
N LEU A 175 -7.28 25.60 19.30
CA LEU A 175 -7.32 26.44 18.08
C LEU A 175 -6.93 27.90 18.33
N LYS A 176 -7.36 28.49 19.45
CA LYS A 176 -7.02 29.88 19.82
C LYS A 176 -5.53 30.06 20.11
N GLN A 177 -4.87 29.07 20.74
CA GLN A 177 -3.43 29.10 21.01
C GLN A 177 -2.65 28.98 19.71
N ILE A 178 -3.04 28.03 18.84
CA ILE A 178 -2.43 27.83 17.52
C ILE A 178 -2.56 29.11 16.68
N ALA A 179 -3.73 29.74 16.67
CA ALA A 179 -3.96 30.98 15.94
C ALA A 179 -3.03 32.11 16.42
N HIS A 180 -2.88 32.25 17.74
CA HIS A 180 -1.96 33.20 18.35
C HIS A 180 -0.49 32.90 17.99
N GLU A 181 -0.05 31.66 18.13
CA GLU A 181 1.32 31.23 17.85
C GLU A 181 1.69 31.40 16.37
N LEU A 182 0.77 31.09 15.47
CA LEU A 182 0.99 31.19 14.02
C LEU A 182 0.73 32.61 13.46
N GLY A 183 0.28 33.56 14.28
CA GLY A 183 -0.04 34.93 13.83
C GLY A 183 -1.19 34.99 12.81
N VAL A 184 -2.19 34.11 12.91
CA VAL A 184 -3.33 34.02 11.98
C VAL A 184 -4.67 33.94 12.72
N THR A 185 -5.78 34.00 12.00
CA THR A 185 -7.12 33.84 12.59
C THR A 185 -7.44 32.37 12.90
N GLU A 186 -8.30 32.11 13.90
CA GLU A 186 -8.81 30.74 14.16
C GLU A 186 -9.49 30.12 12.93
N GLY A 187 -10.16 30.95 12.11
CA GLY A 187 -10.74 30.52 10.83
C GLY A 187 -9.68 30.00 9.84
N ALA A 188 -8.52 30.66 9.76
CA ALA A 188 -7.41 30.19 8.94
C ALA A 188 -6.84 28.85 9.43
N VAL A 189 -6.70 28.66 10.75
CA VAL A 189 -6.28 27.37 11.34
C VAL A 189 -7.27 26.26 11.00
N LYS A 190 -8.58 26.51 11.19
CA LYS A 190 -9.64 25.56 10.82
C LYS A 190 -9.58 25.17 9.34
N GLN A 191 -9.33 26.13 8.46
CA GLN A 191 -9.21 25.86 7.02
C GLN A 191 -7.98 25.00 6.69
N ARG A 192 -6.83 25.27 7.31
CA ARG A 192 -5.60 24.46 7.15
C ARG A 192 -5.85 23.01 7.59
N LEU A 193 -6.42 22.81 8.78
CA LEU A 193 -6.74 21.47 9.29
C LEU A 193 -7.76 20.74 8.40
N LYS A 194 -8.78 21.46 7.91
CA LYS A 194 -9.77 20.90 6.97
C LYS A 194 -9.11 20.44 5.67
N ASN A 195 -8.24 21.27 5.07
CA ASN A 195 -7.52 20.92 3.84
C ASN A 195 -6.58 19.73 4.07
N ALA A 196 -5.81 19.75 5.15
CA ALA A 196 -4.91 18.65 5.51
C ALA A 196 -5.67 17.33 5.66
N ARG A 197 -6.81 17.33 6.37
CA ARG A 197 -7.68 16.16 6.53
C ARG A 197 -8.14 15.59 5.19
N VAL A 198 -8.56 16.45 4.25
CA VAL A 198 -8.98 16.03 2.90
C VAL A 198 -7.80 15.41 2.14
N LYS A 199 -6.62 16.04 2.18
CA LYS A 199 -5.40 15.54 1.51
C LYS A 199 -4.91 14.22 2.08
N LEU A 200 -5.04 14.02 3.39
CA LEU A 200 -4.77 12.75 4.09
C LEU A 200 -5.87 11.70 3.90
N SER A 201 -6.96 12.04 3.20
CA SER A 201 -8.15 11.20 3.02
C SER A 201 -8.74 10.69 4.35
N ALA A 202 -8.66 11.50 5.40
CA ALA A 202 -9.14 11.18 6.74
C ALA A 202 -10.59 11.65 6.95
N LYS A 203 -11.38 10.89 7.72
CA LYS A 203 -12.75 11.23 8.09
C LYS A 203 -12.79 12.21 9.27
N THR A 204 -11.87 12.09 10.23
CA THR A 204 -11.82 12.94 11.43
C THR A 204 -10.48 13.66 11.57
N GLY A 205 -10.42 14.66 12.46
CA GLY A 205 -9.16 15.33 12.80
C GLY A 205 -8.16 14.38 13.47
N ALA A 206 -8.63 13.53 14.38
CA ALA A 206 -7.80 12.51 15.03
C ALA A 206 -7.23 11.50 14.03
N GLU A 207 -8.03 11.07 13.05
CA GLU A 207 -7.55 10.21 11.96
C GLU A 207 -6.52 10.94 11.08
N ALA A 208 -6.71 12.23 10.80
CA ALA A 208 -5.73 13.01 10.05
C ALA A 208 -4.38 13.08 10.78
N ILE A 209 -4.40 13.32 12.09
CA ILE A 209 -3.19 13.32 12.92
C ILE A 209 -2.53 11.94 12.90
N SER A 210 -3.31 10.88 13.09
CA SER A 210 -2.81 9.49 13.10
C SER A 210 -2.15 9.13 11.77
N ARG A 211 -2.77 9.48 10.63
CA ARG A 211 -2.21 9.25 9.30
C ARG A 211 -0.97 10.09 9.03
N ALA A 212 -0.98 11.36 9.42
CA ALA A 212 0.18 12.24 9.25
C ALA A 212 1.39 11.73 10.05
N ALA A 213 1.17 11.27 11.28
CA ALA A 213 2.21 10.64 12.11
C ALA A 213 2.69 9.33 11.50
N PHE A 214 1.78 8.48 11.01
CA PHE A 214 2.12 7.23 10.33
C PHE A 214 3.02 7.46 9.10
N PHE A 215 2.75 8.52 8.33
CA PHE A 215 3.59 8.91 7.18
C PHE A 215 4.88 9.66 7.56
N GLY A 216 5.15 9.87 8.86
CA GLY A 216 6.33 10.61 9.32
C GLY A 216 6.30 12.11 8.98
N LEU A 217 5.11 12.68 8.74
CA LEU A 217 4.97 14.11 8.41
C LEU A 217 5.00 14.99 9.68
N ILE A 218 4.59 14.45 10.84
CA ILE A 218 4.44 15.15 12.13
C ILE A 218 4.84 14.29 13.33
#